data_AF-A0A1V5K595-F1
#
_entry.id   AF-A0A1V5K595-F1
#
_cell.length_a   1.000
_cell.length_b   1.000
_cell.length_c   1.000
_cell.angle_alpha   90.00
_cell.angle_beta   90.00
_cell.angle_gamma   90.00
#
_symmetry.space_group_name_H-M   'P 1'
#
loop_
_entity.id
_entity.type
_entity.pdbx_description
1 polymer ?
#
loop_
_entity_poly.entity_id
_entity_poly.type
_entity_poly.pdbx_seq_one_letter_code
_entity_poly.pdbx_strand_id
1 'polypeptide(L)'
;MASYYIRSSILKNVRKSLKKGAKIVILTPSLESAIYSNYRFFEWNLKDGMKPAEALKRSMKYEHISEKFSVSDGIINLNGVPTKHYLKEEFIVFMGKHGFKVNEIKKAEYGWETEFENPPSWIKAPYPWDWLSVCERA
;
A
#
# COMPACT_ATOMS: atom_id res chain seq x y z
N MET A 1 7.07 19.37 3.59
CA MET A 1 8.10 18.69 2.75
C MET A 1 7.44 17.50 2.07
N ALA A 2 7.66 17.29 0.77
CA ALA A 2 7.01 16.18 0.07
C ALA A 2 7.44 14.82 0.64
N SER A 3 6.50 13.85 0.69
CA SER A 3 6.73 12.49 1.21
C SER A 3 7.98 11.83 0.61
N TYR A 4 8.28 12.09 -0.66
CA TYR A 4 9.48 11.62 -1.34
C TYR A 4 10.78 11.95 -0.57
N TYR A 5 11.00 13.23 -0.21
CA TYR A 5 12.26 13.66 0.41
C TYR A 5 12.43 13.14 1.85
N ILE A 6 11.32 12.99 2.58
CA ILE A 6 11.32 12.39 3.92
C ILE A 6 11.82 10.95 3.83
N ARG A 7 11.22 10.16 2.92
CA ARG A 7 11.59 8.75 2.70
C ARG A 7 13.03 8.60 2.18
N SER A 8 13.47 9.51 1.30
CA SER A 8 14.87 9.55 0.86
C SER A 8 15.84 9.74 2.02
N SER A 9 15.48 10.60 2.98
CA SER A 9 16.28 10.85 4.17
C SER A 9 16.33 9.63 5.10
N ILE A 10 15.19 8.94 5.26
CA ILE A 10 15.12 7.67 6.01
C ILE A 10 16.06 6.64 5.38
N LEU A 11 15.96 6.39 4.07
CA LEU A 11 16.80 5.40 3.39
C LEU A 11 18.29 5.78 3.41
N LYS A 12 18.61 7.08 3.33
CA LYS A 12 19.99 7.57 3.49
C LYS A 12 20.57 7.18 4.85
N ASN A 13 19.78 7.33 5.92
CA ASN A 13 20.21 6.97 7.28
C ASN A 13 20.31 5.45 7.44
N VAL A 14 19.30 4.70 6.98
CA VAL A 14 19.34 3.22 6.98
C VAL A 14 20.58 2.71 6.25
N ARG A 15 20.85 3.22 5.04
CA ARG A 15 22.03 2.82 4.25
C ARG A 15 23.32 3.05 5.03
N LYS A 16 23.50 4.22 5.64
CA LYS A 16 24.72 4.57 6.41
C LYS A 16 24.99 3.58 7.55
N SER A 17 23.94 3.03 8.15
CA SER A 17 24.04 2.07 9.28
C SER A 17 24.33 0.62 8.86
N LEU A 18 24.36 0.32 7.56
CA LEU A 18 24.52 -1.05 7.04
C LEU A 18 25.89 -1.25 6.40
N LYS A 19 26.46 -2.46 6.42
CA LYS A 19 27.62 -2.79 5.58
C LYS A 19 27.18 -3.09 4.13
N LYS A 20 28.09 -2.98 3.16
CA LYS A 20 27.83 -3.43 1.78
C LYS A 20 27.45 -4.92 1.80
N GLY A 21 26.44 -5.32 1.02
CA GLY A 21 25.89 -6.67 1.00
C GLY A 21 24.96 -7.01 2.18
N ALA A 22 24.77 -6.10 3.14
CA ALA A 22 23.82 -6.33 4.24
C ALA A 22 22.39 -6.35 3.70
N LYS A 23 21.59 -7.29 4.20
CA LYS A 23 20.18 -7.46 3.83
C LYS A 23 19.28 -6.74 4.83
N ILE A 24 18.21 -6.17 4.30
CA ILE A 24 17.10 -5.62 5.08
C ILE A 24 15.79 -6.20 4.56
N VAL A 25 14.87 -6.44 5.49
CA VAL A 25 13.50 -6.83 5.20
C VAL A 25 12.62 -5.62 5.47
N ILE A 26 11.79 -5.25 4.49
CA ILE A 26 10.91 -4.09 4.56
C ILE A 26 9.49 -4.56 4.23
N LEU A 27 8.54 -4.22 5.09
CA LEU A 27 7.12 -4.35 4.83
C LEU A 27 6.56 -2.97 4.49
N THR A 28 5.85 -2.85 3.37
CA THR A 28 5.20 -1.61 2.97
C THR A 28 3.78 -1.84 2.47
N PRO A 29 2.85 -0.90 2.72
CA PRO A 29 1.50 -0.99 2.17
C PRO A 29 1.48 -1.09 0.64
N SER A 30 0.62 -1.95 0.09
CA SER A 30 0.44 -2.09 -1.37
C SER A 30 -0.63 -1.15 -1.88
N LEU A 31 -0.29 -0.36 -2.91
CA LEU A 31 -1.26 0.52 -3.56
C LEU A 31 -2.32 -0.31 -4.30
N GLU A 32 -1.88 -1.39 -4.94
CA GLU A 32 -2.75 -2.34 -5.63
C GLU A 32 -3.72 -3.02 -4.67
N SER A 33 -3.27 -3.41 -3.48
CA SER A 33 -4.14 -4.00 -2.46
C SER A 33 -5.18 -2.99 -1.94
N ALA A 34 -4.78 -1.74 -1.67
CA ALA A 34 -5.73 -0.73 -1.21
C ALA A 34 -6.83 -0.45 -2.25
N ILE A 35 -6.46 -0.36 -3.54
CA ILE A 35 -7.42 -0.22 -4.64
C ILE A 35 -8.30 -1.48 -4.77
N TYR A 36 -7.71 -2.66 -4.59
CA TYR A 36 -8.43 -3.93 -4.59
C TYR A 36 -9.45 -4.01 -3.44
N SER A 37 -9.10 -3.57 -2.22
CA SER A 37 -10.03 -3.47 -1.09
C SER A 37 -11.23 -2.57 -1.44
N ASN A 38 -11.01 -1.41 -2.08
CA ASN A 38 -12.12 -0.56 -2.54
C ASN A 38 -13.04 -1.29 -3.52
N TYR A 39 -12.48 -2.02 -4.48
CA TYR A 39 -13.26 -2.82 -5.42
C TYR A 39 -14.10 -3.89 -4.71
N ARG A 40 -13.53 -4.57 -3.71
CA ARG A 40 -14.27 -5.59 -2.94
C ARG A 40 -15.36 -5.00 -2.08
N PHE A 41 -15.14 -3.80 -1.54
CA PHE A 41 -16.18 -3.07 -0.83
C PHE A 41 -17.29 -2.57 -1.76
N PHE A 42 -16.96 -2.17 -3.00
CA PHE A 42 -17.94 -1.88 -4.04
C PHE A 42 -18.81 -3.10 -4.36
N GLU A 43 -18.19 -4.26 -4.61
CA GLU A 43 -18.90 -5.52 -4.86
C GLU A 43 -19.84 -5.88 -3.71
N TRP A 44 -19.39 -5.70 -2.47
CA TRP A 44 -20.22 -5.93 -1.29
C TRP A 44 -21.44 -5.02 -1.27
N ASN A 45 -21.25 -3.70 -1.41
CA ASN A 45 -22.38 -2.77 -1.42
C ASN A 45 -23.41 -3.12 -2.52
N LEU A 46 -22.97 -3.54 -3.71
CA LEU A 46 -23.89 -4.00 -4.76
C LEU A 46 -24.70 -5.24 -4.35
N LYS A 47 -24.07 -6.22 -3.71
CA LYS A 47 -24.76 -7.44 -3.22
C LYS A 47 -25.75 -7.14 -2.11
N ASP A 48 -25.52 -6.10 -1.33
CA ASP A 48 -26.46 -5.59 -0.33
C ASP A 48 -27.62 -4.78 -0.96
N GLY A 49 -27.69 -4.72 -2.29
CA GLY A 49 -28.78 -4.08 -3.03
C GLY A 49 -28.60 -2.58 -3.27
N MET A 50 -27.43 -2.02 -2.96
CA MET A 50 -27.13 -0.61 -3.20
C MET A 50 -27.08 -0.31 -4.70
N LYS A 51 -27.59 0.86 -5.11
CA LYS A 51 -27.50 1.30 -6.51
C LYS A 51 -26.04 1.54 -6.92
N PRO A 52 -25.65 1.25 -8.18
CA PRO A 52 -24.25 1.36 -8.60
C PRO A 52 -23.56 2.69 -8.32
N ALA A 53 -24.24 3.82 -8.57
CA ALA A 53 -23.65 5.14 -8.33
C ALA A 53 -23.38 5.41 -6.84
N GLU A 54 -24.27 4.93 -5.96
CA GLU A 54 -24.14 5.08 -4.52
C GLU A 54 -23.07 4.12 -3.96
N ALA A 55 -23.05 2.87 -4.44
CA ALA A 55 -22.03 1.89 -4.11
C ALA A 55 -20.63 2.40 -4.47
N LEU A 56 -20.48 3.00 -5.66
CA LEU A 56 -19.22 3.57 -6.09
C LEU A 56 -18.78 4.70 -5.14
N LYS A 57 -19.68 5.65 -4.84
CA LYS A 57 -19.40 6.75 -3.93
C LYS A 57 -18.97 6.26 -2.54
N ARG A 58 -19.68 5.28 -1.97
CA ARG A 58 -19.36 4.70 -0.66
C ARG A 58 -18.08 3.87 -0.65
N SER A 59 -17.77 3.20 -1.77
CA SER A 59 -16.57 2.37 -1.91
C SER A 59 -15.29 3.16 -2.04
N MET A 60 -15.36 4.46 -2.32
CA MET A 60 -14.23 5.37 -2.21
C MET A 60 -13.89 5.69 -0.75
N LYS A 61 -14.00 4.71 0.16
CA LYS A 61 -13.76 4.84 1.62
C LYS A 61 -12.40 5.47 1.94
N TYR A 62 -11.41 5.22 1.08
CA TYR A 62 -10.14 5.94 1.11
C TYR A 62 -10.18 7.20 0.23
N GLU A 63 -11.10 8.11 0.54
CA GLU A 63 -11.25 9.36 -0.19
C GLU A 63 -9.89 10.10 -0.25
N HIS A 64 -9.62 10.68 -1.41
CA HIS A 64 -8.54 11.64 -1.60
C HIS A 64 -8.67 12.73 -0.53
N ILE A 65 -7.74 12.75 0.43
CA ILE A 65 -7.79 13.59 1.64
C ILE A 65 -7.99 15.08 1.37
N SER A 66 -7.58 15.56 0.21
CA SER A 66 -7.63 16.97 -0.16
C SER A 66 -7.12 17.12 -1.59
N GLU A 67 -7.27 18.30 -2.17
CA GLU A 67 -6.56 18.74 -3.39
C GLU A 67 -5.02 18.54 -3.33
N LYS A 68 -4.44 18.23 -2.15
CA LYS A 68 -2.99 18.11 -1.94
C LYS A 68 -2.40 16.71 -2.18
N PHE A 69 -3.20 15.65 -2.28
CA PHE A 69 -2.69 14.28 -2.42
C PHE A 69 -3.45 13.51 -3.50
N SER A 70 -2.70 12.98 -4.47
CA SER A 70 -3.24 12.16 -5.55
C SER A 70 -3.00 10.67 -5.30
N VAL A 71 -3.87 9.82 -5.84
CA VAL A 71 -3.61 8.36 -5.93
C VAL A 71 -2.32 8.09 -6.70
N SER A 72 -1.94 8.97 -7.64
CA SER A 72 -0.64 8.88 -8.33
C SER A 72 0.56 9.00 -7.40
N ASP A 73 0.41 9.65 -6.24
CA ASP A 73 1.46 9.74 -5.21
C ASP A 73 1.45 8.52 -4.27
N GLY A 74 0.46 7.64 -4.41
CA GLY A 74 0.21 6.50 -3.54
C GLY A 74 -0.06 6.87 -2.08
N ILE A 75 -0.48 8.11 -1.80
CA ILE A 75 -0.82 8.54 -0.44
C ILE A 75 -2.32 8.35 -0.25
N ILE A 76 -2.68 7.39 0.59
CA ILE A 76 -4.05 6.97 0.87
C ILE A 76 -4.32 7.18 2.36
N ASN A 77 -5.49 7.67 2.70
CA ASN A 77 -5.88 7.87 4.09
C ASN A 77 -6.34 6.56 4.70
N LEU A 78 -5.67 6.09 5.74
CA LEU A 78 -6.15 4.98 6.57
C LEU A 78 -6.58 5.56 7.90
N ASN A 79 -7.89 5.56 8.19
CA ASN A 79 -8.46 6.07 9.44
C ASN A 79 -7.96 7.49 9.83
N GLY A 80 -7.89 8.39 8.84
CA GLY A 80 -7.43 9.78 9.04
C GLY A 80 -5.92 9.98 9.02
N VAL A 81 -5.13 8.92 8.81
CA VAL A 81 -3.67 8.97 8.72
C VAL A 81 -3.22 8.82 7.26
N PRO A 82 -2.63 9.87 6.65
CA PRO A 82 -2.07 9.79 5.31
C PRO A 82 -0.91 8.80 5.28
N THR A 83 -1.09 7.71 4.53
CA THR A 83 -0.17 6.58 4.51
C THR A 83 0.33 6.32 3.09
N LYS A 84 1.65 6.18 2.94
CA LYS A 84 2.27 5.87 1.65
C LYS A 84 2.13 4.38 1.34
N HIS A 85 1.40 4.11 0.27
CA HIS A 85 1.28 2.83 -0.40
C HIS A 85 2.14 2.81 -1.66
N TYR A 86 2.70 1.65 -1.96
CA TYR A 86 3.62 1.48 -3.07
C TYR A 86 3.03 0.57 -4.14
N LEU A 87 3.23 0.97 -5.38
CA LEU A 87 3.32 -0.01 -6.47
C LEU A 87 4.62 -0.80 -6.30
N LYS A 88 4.59 -2.07 -6.71
CA LYS A 88 5.80 -2.91 -6.71
C LYS A 88 6.95 -2.26 -7.50
N GLU A 89 6.65 -1.76 -8.70
CA GLU A 89 7.63 -1.14 -9.61
C GLU A 89 8.18 0.17 -9.05
N GLU A 90 7.33 0.99 -8.42
CA GLU A 90 7.75 2.22 -7.75
C GLU A 90 8.76 1.90 -6.64
N PHE A 91 8.47 0.89 -5.82
CA PHE A 91 9.35 0.47 -4.73
C PHE A 91 10.73 0.04 -5.25
N ILE A 92 10.77 -0.78 -6.31
CA ILE A 92 12.04 -1.22 -6.92
C ILE A 92 12.88 -0.02 -7.39
N VAL A 93 12.27 0.90 -8.14
CA VAL A 93 12.95 2.10 -8.64
C VAL A 93 13.42 2.99 -7.49
N PHE A 94 12.57 3.19 -6.48
CA PHE A 94 12.88 4.04 -5.35
C PHE A 94 14.04 3.48 -4.52
N MET A 95 14.04 2.19 -4.19
CA MET A 95 15.12 1.54 -3.45
C MET A 95 16.44 1.56 -4.24
N GLY A 96 16.39 1.31 -5.55
CA GLY A 96 17.54 1.39 -6.46
C GLY A 96 18.24 2.75 -6.41
N LYS A 97 17.47 3.84 -6.50
CA LYS A 97 17.98 5.22 -6.40
C LYS A 97 18.69 5.52 -5.07
N HIS A 98 18.38 4.77 -4.01
CA HIS A 98 18.96 4.94 -2.68
C HIS A 98 20.05 3.92 -2.34
N GLY A 99 20.58 3.21 -3.34
CA GLY A 99 21.72 2.31 -3.18
C GLY A 99 21.36 0.96 -2.59
N PHE A 100 20.17 0.46 -2.90
CA PHE A 100 19.73 -0.89 -2.56
C PHE A 100 19.36 -1.68 -3.80
N LYS A 101 19.75 -2.94 -3.84
CA LYS A 101 19.23 -3.92 -4.79
C LYS A 101 18.02 -4.61 -4.16
N VAL A 102 16.88 -4.63 -4.85
CA VAL A 102 15.72 -5.42 -4.40
C VAL A 102 15.88 -6.84 -4.94
N ASN A 103 16.02 -7.80 -4.02
CA ASN A 103 16.26 -9.20 -4.36
C ASN A 103 14.95 -9.98 -4.51
N GLU A 104 13.95 -9.64 -3.70
CA GLU A 104 12.67 -10.36 -3.64
C GLU A 104 11.55 -9.44 -3.17
N ILE A 105 10.35 -9.60 -3.73
CA ILE A 105 9.11 -8.98 -3.26
C ILE A 105 8.02 -10.03 -3.27
N LYS A 106 7.35 -10.21 -2.13
CA LYS A 106 6.22 -11.14 -1.93
C LYS A 106 5.02 -10.41 -1.35
N LYS A 107 3.83 -10.98 -1.54
CA LYS A 107 2.62 -10.57 -0.83
C LYS A 107 2.67 -11.11 0.59
N ALA A 108 2.52 -10.25 1.58
CA ALA A 108 2.17 -10.63 2.94
C ALA A 108 0.65 -10.47 3.07
N GLU A 109 -0.09 -11.57 2.97
CA GLU A 109 -1.55 -11.57 2.94
C GLU A 109 -2.16 -11.55 4.35
N TYR A 110 -3.31 -10.92 4.49
CA TYR A 110 -4.09 -10.82 5.73
C TYR A 110 -5.56 -11.19 5.50
N GLY A 111 -6.29 -11.53 6.55
CA GLY A 111 -7.73 -11.73 6.43
C GLY A 111 -8.48 -10.42 6.16
N TRP A 112 -9.69 -10.51 5.60
CA TRP A 112 -10.51 -9.34 5.25
C TRP A 112 -10.92 -8.49 6.45
N GLU A 113 -10.82 -9.02 7.66
CA GLU A 113 -11.04 -8.31 8.92
C GLU A 113 -10.04 -7.16 9.17
N THR A 114 -8.91 -7.12 8.44
CA THR A 114 -8.00 -5.96 8.51
C THR A 114 -8.53 -4.75 7.76
N GLU A 115 -9.35 -4.98 6.73
CA GLU A 115 -9.88 -3.93 5.84
C GLU A 115 -11.30 -3.51 6.22
N PHE A 116 -12.09 -4.48 6.69
CA PHE A 116 -13.52 -4.35 6.94
C PHE A 116 -13.90 -4.81 8.33
N GLU A 117 -14.78 -4.05 8.96
CA GLU A 117 -15.47 -4.49 10.17
C GLU A 117 -16.52 -5.55 9.78
N ASN A 118 -16.39 -6.76 10.35
CA ASN A 118 -17.29 -7.90 10.10
C ASN A 118 -17.48 -8.22 8.61
N PRO A 119 -16.42 -8.62 7.87
CA PRO A 119 -16.53 -8.91 6.45
C PRO A 119 -17.50 -10.07 6.19
N PRO A 120 -18.32 -10.01 5.12
CA PRO A 120 -19.17 -11.12 4.74
C PRO A 120 -18.37 -12.39 4.46
N SER A 121 -18.92 -13.54 4.84
CA SER A 121 -18.26 -14.84 4.68
C SER A 121 -17.95 -15.23 3.22
N TRP A 122 -18.56 -14.55 2.24
CA TRP A 122 -18.30 -14.78 0.82
C TRP A 122 -17.10 -13.99 0.27
N ILE A 123 -16.60 -12.99 1.00
CA ILE A 123 -15.36 -12.30 0.62
C ILE A 123 -14.18 -13.17 1.08
N LYS A 124 -13.54 -13.83 0.11
CA LYS A 124 -12.43 -14.77 0.30
C LYS A 124 -11.26 -14.36 -0.58
N ALA A 125 -10.36 -15.30 -0.87
CA ALA A 125 -9.20 -15.09 -1.71
C ALA A 125 -9.59 -14.49 -3.10
N PRO A 126 -8.69 -13.67 -3.71
CA PRO A 126 -7.41 -13.25 -3.14
C PRO A 126 -7.60 -12.29 -1.95
N TYR A 127 -6.69 -12.36 -0.99
CA TYR A 127 -6.74 -11.60 0.25
C TYR A 127 -6.00 -10.26 0.11
N PRO A 128 -6.32 -9.23 0.92
CA PRO A 128 -5.54 -8.00 0.98
C PRO A 128 -4.09 -8.31 1.41
N TRP A 129 -3.14 -7.50 0.97
CA TRP A 129 -1.73 -7.72 1.21
C TRP A 129 -0.91 -6.44 1.32
N ASP A 130 0.22 -6.59 2.00
CA ASP A 130 1.36 -5.66 1.92
C ASP A 130 2.48 -6.26 1.08
N TRP A 131 3.40 -5.40 0.63
CA TRP A 131 4.64 -5.83 -0.02
C TRP A 131 5.70 -6.14 1.03
N LEU A 132 6.07 -7.42 1.16
CA LEU A 132 7.23 -7.87 1.92
C LEU A 132 8.43 -7.99 0.99
N SER A 133 9.42 -7.14 1.19
CA SER A 133 10.57 -6.99 0.30
C SER A 133 11.87 -7.32 1.01
N VAL A 134 12.73 -8.09 0.35
CA VAL A 134 14.13 -8.30 0.76
C VAL A 134 15.02 -7.45 -0.13
N CYS A 135 15.72 -6.50 0.50
CA CYS A 135 16.65 -5.61 -0.18
C CYS A 135 18.07 -5.82 0.35
N GLU A 136 19.06 -5.46 -0.45
CA GLU A 136 20.47 -5.58 -0.11
C GLU A 136 21.19 -4.27 -0.38
N ARG A 137 22.02 -3.81 0.55
CA ARG A 137 22.84 -2.61 0.35
C ARG A 137 23.86 -2.87 -0.76
N ALA A 138 23.75 -2.12 -1.86
CA ALA A 138 24.70 -2.15 -2.98
C ALA A 138 26.05 -1.48 -2.65
#